data_AF-A0A1X2CTE0-F1
#
_entry.id   AF-A0A1X2CTE0-F1
#
_cell.length_a   1.000
_cell.length_b   1.000
_cell.length_c   1.000
_cell.angle_alpha   90.00
_cell.angle_beta   90.00
_cell.angle_gamma   90.00
#
_symmetry.space_group_name_H-M   'P 1'
#
loop_
_entity.id
_entity.type
_entity.pdbx_description
1 polymer ?
#
loop_
_entity_poly.entity_id
_entity_poly.type
_entity_poly.pdbx_seq_one_letter_code
_entity_poly.pdbx_strand_id
1 'polypeptide(L)'
;MCPSTEPTESQREFAADVLQNLLRRIAENNNGGRYTFLVSHAWTEGSTIFLVYTAPPSDITWGLVRDTRESLIDPGPWNTADDPALYYYLLDLEGIQPTGSSSHPGGPDTIAWLGDQRQGLPERLSDIPVSYRHTPPPIPAAETRQKAPPVIEPRWYANPPLGAHRLRSTD
;
A
#
# COMPACT_ATOMS: atom_id res chain seq x y z
N MET A 1 0.26 23.79 -32.69
CA MET A 1 1.08 24.04 -31.48
C MET A 1 0.93 22.81 -30.61
N CYS A 2 2.01 22.05 -30.39
CA CYS A 2 1.98 20.95 -29.45
C CYS A 2 2.08 21.55 -28.04
N PRO A 3 1.16 21.25 -27.09
CA PRO A 3 1.36 21.66 -25.71
C PRO A 3 2.66 21.03 -25.21
N SER A 4 3.48 21.83 -24.51
CA SER A 4 4.72 21.34 -23.92
C SER A 4 4.40 20.17 -23.00
N THR A 5 5.03 19.03 -23.22
CA THR A 5 4.88 17.82 -22.39
C THR A 5 5.72 17.92 -21.11
N GLU A 6 6.55 18.97 -20.99
CA GLU A 6 7.34 19.21 -19.81
C GLU A 6 6.48 19.67 -18.62
N PRO A 7 6.70 19.08 -17.42
CA PRO A 7 5.95 19.44 -16.23
C PRO A 7 6.32 20.84 -15.74
N THR A 8 5.30 21.62 -15.37
CA THR A 8 5.47 22.95 -14.77
C THR A 8 6.03 22.85 -13.35
N GLU A 9 6.60 23.94 -12.83
CA GLU A 9 7.13 23.95 -11.46
C GLU A 9 6.05 23.60 -10.43
N SER A 10 4.84 24.15 -10.58
CA SER A 10 3.71 23.81 -9.70
C SER A 10 3.32 22.33 -9.76
N GLN A 11 3.49 21.66 -10.90
CA GLN A 11 3.24 20.22 -10.99
C GLN A 11 4.32 19.40 -10.27
N ARG A 12 5.58 19.88 -10.27
CA ARG A 12 6.67 19.25 -9.52
C ARG A 12 6.49 19.41 -8.02
N GLU A 13 6.17 20.63 -7.57
CA GLU A 13 5.86 20.91 -6.17
C GLU A 13 4.68 20.07 -5.70
N PHE A 14 3.61 20.00 -6.50
CA PHE A 14 2.44 19.18 -6.18
C PHE A 14 2.80 17.69 -6.05
N ALA A 15 3.57 17.13 -6.98
CA ALA A 15 4.02 15.74 -6.89
C ALA A 15 4.87 15.48 -5.63
N ALA A 16 5.76 16.42 -5.27
CA ALA A 16 6.57 16.33 -4.06
C ALA A 16 5.70 16.35 -2.80
N ASP A 17 4.71 17.24 -2.73
CA ASP A 17 3.76 17.32 -1.62
C ASP A 17 2.92 16.04 -1.49
N VAL A 18 2.42 15.52 -2.61
CA VAL A 18 1.68 14.25 -2.65
C VAL A 18 2.55 13.11 -2.11
N LEU A 19 3.80 13.00 -2.57
CA LEU A 19 4.72 11.97 -2.10
C LEU A 19 5.01 12.09 -0.59
N GLN A 20 5.27 13.30 -0.09
CA GLN A 20 5.51 13.52 1.34
C GLN A 20 4.28 13.16 2.18
N ASN A 21 3.09 13.55 1.73
CA ASN A 21 1.84 13.21 2.40
C ASN A 21 1.58 11.70 2.38
N LEU A 22 1.90 11.01 1.29
CA LEU A 22 1.79 9.55 1.18
C LEU A 22 2.76 8.84 2.13
N LEU A 23 4.02 9.26 2.19
CA LEU A 23 5.02 8.71 3.11
C LEU A 23 4.61 8.91 4.58
N ARG A 24 4.10 10.10 4.93
CA ARG A 24 3.58 10.38 6.27
C ARG A 24 2.42 9.45 6.60
N ARG A 25 1.47 9.28 5.68
CA ARG A 25 0.32 8.39 5.85
C ARG A 25 0.73 6.93 6.04
N ILE A 26 1.72 6.45 5.27
CA ILE A 26 2.29 5.11 5.45
C ILE A 26 2.90 4.98 6.86
N ALA A 27 3.69 5.95 7.30
CA ALA A 27 4.30 5.91 8.64
C ALA A 27 3.26 5.92 9.77
N GLU A 28 2.21 6.72 9.65
CA GLU A 28 1.10 6.77 10.62
C GLU A 28 0.33 5.45 10.67
N ASN A 29 0.00 4.87 9.50
CA ASN A 29 -0.76 3.62 9.41
C ASN A 29 0.10 2.39 9.76
N ASN A 30 1.41 2.40 9.54
CA ASN A 30 2.28 1.31 9.97
C ASN A 30 2.30 1.14 11.51
N ASN A 31 2.02 2.21 12.27
CA ASN A 31 2.03 2.18 13.73
C ASN A 31 0.75 1.61 14.36
N GLY A 32 -0.35 1.47 13.59
CA GLY A 32 -1.64 1.02 14.13
C GLY A 32 -2.57 0.30 13.16
N GLY A 33 -2.14 0.11 11.91
CA GLY A 33 -2.91 -0.46 10.82
C GLY A 33 -2.78 -1.97 10.70
N ARG A 34 -3.54 -2.54 9.76
CA ARG A 34 -3.56 -3.99 9.49
C ARG A 34 -2.33 -4.48 8.72
N TYR A 35 -1.68 -3.58 7.99
CA TYR A 35 -0.58 -3.88 7.08
C TYR A 35 0.60 -2.95 7.36
N THR A 36 1.80 -3.45 7.13
CA THR A 36 3.03 -2.67 7.27
C THR A 36 3.69 -2.55 5.90
N PHE A 37 3.91 -1.33 5.45
CA PHE A 37 4.63 -1.02 4.21
C PHE A 37 6.01 -0.45 4.56
N LEU A 38 7.06 -1.19 4.25
CA LEU A 38 8.44 -0.77 4.50
C LEU A 38 8.99 -0.10 3.25
N VAL A 39 9.00 1.24 3.26
CA VAL A 39 9.51 2.03 2.15
C VAL A 39 11.03 2.07 2.17
N SER A 40 11.65 1.66 1.06
CA SER A 40 13.11 1.68 0.87
C SER A 40 13.58 2.91 0.09
N HIS A 41 12.84 3.30 -0.95
CA HIS A 41 13.16 4.43 -1.81
C HIS A 41 11.91 5.22 -2.17
N ALA A 42 12.05 6.53 -2.30
CA ALA A 42 10.97 7.42 -2.69
C ALA A 42 11.57 8.67 -3.36
N TRP A 43 11.06 9.04 -4.53
CA TRP A 43 11.47 10.27 -5.21
C TRP A 43 10.40 10.76 -6.18
N THR A 44 10.62 11.96 -6.70
CA THR A 44 9.79 12.56 -7.75
C THR A 44 10.63 12.87 -8.96
N GLU A 45 10.07 12.65 -10.15
CA GLU A 45 10.63 13.12 -11.41
C GLU A 45 9.52 13.84 -12.18
N GLY A 46 9.62 15.17 -12.28
CA GLY A 46 8.55 15.94 -12.89
C GLY A 46 7.27 15.88 -12.05
N SER A 47 6.15 15.51 -12.69
CA SER A 47 4.87 15.24 -12.02
C SER A 47 4.71 13.79 -11.57
N THR A 48 5.73 12.95 -11.74
CA THR A 48 5.64 11.53 -11.44
C THR A 48 6.25 11.25 -10.07
N ILE A 49 5.52 10.50 -9.25
CA ILE A 49 6.00 9.97 -7.99
C ILE A 49 6.46 8.52 -8.16
N PHE A 50 7.53 8.17 -7.45
CA PHE A 50 8.09 6.83 -7.41
C PHE A 50 8.23 6.40 -5.96
N LEU A 51 7.81 5.18 -5.66
CA LEU A 51 7.87 4.60 -4.34
C LEU A 51 8.25 3.12 -4.45
N VAL A 52 9.30 2.70 -3.74
CA VAL A 52 9.72 1.30 -3.69
C VAL A 52 9.60 0.79 -2.27
N TYR A 53 8.85 -0.30 -2.08
CA TYR A 53 8.49 -0.79 -0.77
C TYR A 53 8.37 -2.33 -0.73
N THR A 54 8.46 -2.88 0.47
CA THR A 54 8.08 -4.27 0.76
C THR A 54 6.89 -4.27 1.72
N ALA A 55 6.10 -5.34 1.67
CA ALA A 55 4.93 -5.51 2.54
C ALA A 55 4.96 -6.89 3.19
N PRO A 56 5.57 -7.03 4.39
CA PRO A 56 5.61 -8.30 5.10
C PRO A 56 4.21 -8.90 5.29
N PRO A 57 4.07 -10.25 5.22
CA PRO A 57 5.14 -11.25 5.11
C PRO A 57 5.63 -11.52 3.69
N SER A 58 5.24 -10.73 2.69
CA SER A 58 5.72 -10.90 1.32
C SER A 58 7.15 -10.36 1.17
N ASP A 59 8.03 -11.19 0.63
CA ASP A 59 9.41 -10.82 0.28
C ASP A 59 9.51 -10.12 -1.10
N ILE A 60 8.38 -9.83 -1.73
CA ILE A 60 8.35 -9.15 -3.03
C ILE A 60 8.66 -7.66 -2.82
N THR A 61 9.65 -7.16 -3.55
CA THR A 61 9.92 -5.73 -3.68
C THR A 61 8.98 -5.13 -4.72
N TRP A 62 8.10 -4.24 -4.28
CA TRP A 62 7.13 -3.54 -5.12
C TRP A 62 7.63 -2.15 -5.47
N GLY A 63 7.33 -1.72 -6.69
CA GLY A 63 7.52 -0.34 -7.13
C GLY A 63 6.17 0.26 -7.51
N LEU A 64 5.90 1.50 -7.12
CA LEU A 64 4.74 2.28 -7.55
C LEU A 64 5.24 3.48 -8.34
N VAL A 65 4.70 3.66 -9.54
CA VAL A 65 4.93 4.82 -10.41
C VAL A 65 3.60 5.47 -10.79
N ARG A 66 3.42 6.75 -10.44
CA ARG A 66 2.16 7.47 -10.71
C ARG A 66 2.42 8.88 -11.19
N ASP A 67 1.79 9.25 -12.30
CA ASP A 67 1.71 10.64 -12.73
C ASP A 67 0.61 11.34 -11.94
N THR A 68 0.95 12.38 -11.19
CA THR A 68 0.01 13.08 -10.31
C THR A 68 -0.83 14.12 -11.05
N ARG A 69 -0.67 14.29 -12.37
CA ARG A 69 -1.48 15.24 -13.16
C ARG A 69 -2.94 14.82 -13.30
N GLU A 70 -3.21 13.53 -13.20
CA GLU A 70 -4.54 12.96 -13.36
C GLU A 70 -4.98 12.25 -12.08
N SER A 71 -6.25 12.42 -11.74
CA SER A 71 -6.89 11.75 -10.63
C SER A 71 -7.14 10.28 -10.94
N LEU A 72 -6.94 9.44 -9.93
CA LEU A 72 -7.20 8.00 -10.02
C LEU A 72 -8.69 7.65 -10.09
N ILE A 73 -9.56 8.53 -9.60
CA ILE A 73 -11.00 8.26 -9.43
C ILE A 73 -11.87 8.97 -10.45
N ASP A 74 -11.40 10.07 -11.01
CA ASP A 74 -12.14 10.87 -11.99
C ASP A 74 -11.15 11.37 -13.07
N PRO A 75 -11.33 10.99 -14.35
CA PRO A 75 -10.41 11.40 -15.41
C PRO A 75 -10.29 12.93 -15.49
N GLY A 76 -9.11 13.45 -15.12
CA GLY A 76 -8.82 14.89 -15.11
C GLY A 76 -7.95 15.30 -13.93
N PRO A 77 -7.67 16.60 -13.76
CA PRO A 77 -6.89 17.09 -12.63
C PRO A 77 -7.57 16.78 -11.29
N TRP A 78 -6.76 16.58 -10.24
CA TRP A 78 -7.26 16.45 -8.87
C TRP A 78 -8.11 17.66 -8.46
N ASN A 79 -9.24 17.41 -7.79
CA ASN A 79 -9.97 18.50 -7.17
C ASN A 79 -9.22 18.98 -5.94
N THR A 80 -9.39 20.26 -5.59
CA THR A 80 -8.77 20.86 -4.40
C THR A 80 -9.25 20.25 -3.09
N ALA A 81 -10.39 19.57 -3.09
CA ALA A 81 -10.93 18.87 -1.93
C ALA A 81 -10.46 17.41 -1.83
N ASP A 82 -9.86 16.86 -2.89
CA ASP A 82 -9.38 15.49 -2.90
C ASP A 82 -8.07 15.37 -2.11
N ASP A 83 -7.82 14.21 -1.52
CA ASP A 83 -6.53 13.85 -0.94
C ASP A 83 -5.87 12.79 -1.83
N PRO A 84 -5.01 13.19 -2.80
CA PRO A 84 -4.35 12.25 -3.69
C PRO A 84 -3.56 11.19 -2.92
N ALA A 85 -2.88 11.58 -1.85
CA ALA A 85 -2.08 10.66 -1.04
C ALA A 85 -2.95 9.58 -0.37
N LEU A 86 -4.17 9.94 0.07
CA LEU A 86 -5.13 8.96 0.55
C LEU A 86 -5.55 7.97 -0.55
N TYR A 87 -5.85 8.46 -1.75
CA TYR A 87 -6.27 7.59 -2.86
C TYR A 87 -5.15 6.66 -3.32
N TYR A 88 -3.92 7.15 -3.46
CA TYR A 88 -2.77 6.29 -3.74
C TYR A 88 -2.57 5.24 -2.64
N TYR A 89 -2.72 5.62 -1.37
CA TYR A 89 -2.62 4.67 -0.27
C TYR A 89 -3.71 3.57 -0.34
N LEU A 90 -4.98 3.95 -0.49
CA LEU A 90 -6.08 2.99 -0.48
C LEU A 90 -6.13 2.13 -1.75
N LEU A 91 -5.91 2.72 -2.91
CA LEU A 91 -6.10 2.03 -4.19
C LEU A 91 -4.85 1.31 -4.66
N ASP A 92 -3.66 1.91 -4.50
CA ASP A 92 -2.42 1.32 -5.02
C ASP A 92 -1.62 0.50 -4.00
N LEU A 93 -1.73 0.79 -2.70
CA LEU A 93 -1.06 0.00 -1.65
C LEU A 93 -1.99 -1.04 -1.04
N GLU A 94 -3.16 -0.63 -0.53
CA GLU A 94 -4.10 -1.57 0.08
C GLU A 94 -4.91 -2.36 -0.97
N GLY A 95 -5.27 -1.72 -2.09
CA GLY A 95 -6.11 -2.33 -3.13
C GLY A 95 -5.41 -3.38 -4.00
N ILE A 96 -4.08 -3.30 -4.14
CA ILE A 96 -3.28 -4.18 -5.02
C ILE A 96 -2.47 -5.18 -4.18
N GLN A 97 -3.05 -5.70 -3.09
CA GLN A 97 -2.33 -6.73 -2.35
C GLN A 97 -2.24 -8.02 -3.16
N PRO A 98 -1.02 -8.58 -3.33
CA PRO A 98 -0.87 -9.93 -3.84
C PRO A 98 -1.47 -10.86 -2.79
N THR A 99 -2.64 -11.45 -3.07
CA THR A 99 -3.12 -12.59 -2.30
C THR A 99 -2.02 -13.66 -2.37
N GLY A 100 -1.47 -13.98 -1.19
CA GLY A 100 -0.20 -14.68 -1.06
C GLY A 100 -0.10 -15.90 -1.97
N SER A 101 0.93 -15.94 -2.81
CA SER A 101 1.49 -17.10 -3.57
C SER A 101 1.93 -16.77 -5.01
N SER A 102 1.84 -15.53 -5.47
CA SER A 102 2.49 -15.17 -6.75
C SER A 102 4.01 -15.13 -6.53
N SER A 103 4.68 -16.26 -6.69
CA SER A 103 6.14 -16.30 -6.84
C SER A 103 6.52 -15.33 -7.95
N HIS A 104 7.08 -14.18 -7.59
CA HIS A 104 7.62 -13.26 -8.57
C HIS A 104 8.78 -14.00 -9.26
N PRO A 105 8.81 -14.11 -10.60
CA PRO A 105 9.86 -14.87 -11.30
C PRO A 105 11.24 -14.20 -11.22
N GLY A 106 11.32 -13.00 -10.66
CA GLY A 106 12.56 -12.26 -10.40
C GLY A 106 13.26 -12.67 -9.11
N GLY A 107 14.53 -12.27 -8.99
CA GLY A 107 15.28 -12.45 -7.75
C GLY A 107 14.78 -11.53 -6.63
N PRO A 108 15.31 -11.66 -5.40
CA PRO A 108 14.92 -10.82 -4.26
C PRO A 108 15.19 -9.32 -4.48
N ASP A 109 16.05 -9.01 -5.45
CA ASP A 109 16.45 -7.64 -5.82
C ASP A 109 15.59 -7.04 -6.94
N THR A 110 14.68 -7.83 -7.54
CA THR A 110 13.85 -7.38 -8.67
C THR A 110 12.63 -6.59 -8.18
N ILE A 111 12.34 -5.47 -8.85
CA ILE A 111 11.22 -4.58 -8.52
C ILE A 111 10.01 -4.92 -9.40
N ALA A 112 8.89 -5.23 -8.75
CA ALA A 112 7.60 -5.40 -9.40
C ALA A 112 6.88 -4.04 -9.52
N TRP A 113 7.05 -3.35 -10.65
CA TRP A 113 6.44 -2.04 -10.89
C TRP A 113 4.93 -2.10 -11.19
N LEU A 114 4.19 -1.22 -10.51
CA LEU A 114 2.77 -0.95 -10.64
C LEU A 114 2.56 0.50 -11.10
N GLY A 115 1.41 0.75 -11.74
CA GLY A 115 1.01 2.08 -12.19
C GLY A 115 1.18 2.34 -13.69
N ASP A 116 1.26 3.62 -14.06
CA ASP A 116 0.93 4.13 -15.40
C ASP A 116 2.08 4.03 -16.42
N GLN A 117 3.33 4.19 -15.97
CA GLN A 117 4.50 4.24 -16.86
C GLN A 117 5.59 3.25 -16.42
N ARG A 118 5.55 2.03 -16.95
CA ARG A 118 6.49 0.96 -16.55
C ARG A 118 7.73 0.81 -17.45
N GLN A 119 7.83 1.58 -18.53
CA GLN A 119 8.96 1.49 -19.47
C GLN A 119 10.13 2.35 -19.00
N GLY A 120 11.35 1.83 -19.12
CA GLY A 120 12.57 2.55 -18.73
C GLY A 120 12.78 2.69 -17.22
N LEU A 121 11.98 1.99 -16.41
CA LEU A 121 12.16 1.98 -14.95
C LEU A 121 13.30 1.05 -14.53
N PRO A 122 13.98 1.36 -13.40
CA PRO A 122 14.99 0.48 -12.84
C PRO A 122 14.41 -0.92 -12.55
N GLU A 123 15.04 -1.97 -13.04
CA GLU A 123 14.56 -3.33 -12.83
C GLU A 123 14.95 -3.87 -11.44
N ARG A 124 16.03 -3.34 -10.87
CA ARG A 124 16.59 -3.80 -9.59
C ARG A 124 16.72 -2.69 -8.58
N LEU A 125 16.70 -3.05 -7.30
CA LEU A 125 16.92 -2.11 -6.20
C LEU A 125 18.32 -1.49 -6.27
N SER A 126 19.32 -2.27 -6.68
CA SER A 126 20.70 -1.79 -6.87
C SER A 126 20.86 -0.71 -7.93
N ASP A 127 19.92 -0.63 -8.87
CA ASP A 127 19.96 0.32 -9.97
C ASP A 127 19.43 1.70 -9.54
N ILE A 128 18.78 1.78 -8.37
CA ILE A 128 18.25 3.03 -7.83
C ILE A 128 19.35 3.79 -7.10
N PRO A 129 19.57 5.07 -7.42
CA PRO A 129 20.53 5.91 -6.70
C PRO A 129 20.27 5.95 -5.19
N VAL A 130 21.34 5.84 -4.41
CA VAL A 130 21.30 5.90 -2.94
C VAL A 130 20.71 7.23 -2.43
N SER A 131 20.77 8.30 -3.22
CA SER A 131 20.16 9.60 -2.91
C SER A 131 18.64 9.53 -2.74
N TYR A 132 17.98 8.53 -3.35
CA TYR A 132 16.52 8.32 -3.24
C TYR A 132 16.14 7.40 -2.09
N ARG A 133 17.12 6.95 -1.30
CA ARG A 133 16.86 6.06 -0.17
C ARG A 133 16.04 6.80 0.89
N HIS A 134 14.91 6.21 1.23
CA HIS A 134 14.07 6.67 2.32
C HIS A 134 14.54 6.06 3.63
N THR A 135 14.75 6.91 4.65
CA THR A 135 14.96 6.44 6.02
C THR A 135 13.70 6.78 6.80
N PRO A 136 12.86 5.79 7.14
CA PRO A 136 11.68 6.08 7.94
C PRO A 136 12.09 6.65 9.30
N PRO A 137 11.31 7.58 9.87
CA PRO A 137 11.56 8.06 11.22
C PRO A 137 11.59 6.87 12.19
N PRO A 138 12.48 6.88 13.20
CA PRO A 138 12.58 5.78 14.16
C PRO A 138 11.21 5.56 14.81
N ILE A 139 10.69 4.34 14.71
CA ILE A 139 9.47 3.93 15.39
C ILE A 139 9.74 4.15 16.87
N PRO A 140 9.01 5.05 17.57
CA PRO A 140 9.14 5.14 19.02
C PRO A 140 8.81 3.75 19.56
N ALA A 141 9.77 3.15 20.28
CA ALA A 141 9.65 1.81 20.83
C ALA A 141 8.29 1.71 21.52
N ALA A 142 7.37 0.95 20.92
CA ALA A 142 6.06 0.78 21.45
C ALA A 142 6.23 0.18 22.85
N GLU A 143 5.91 0.95 23.89
CA GLU A 143 5.57 0.37 25.18
C GLU A 143 4.59 -0.76 24.88
N THR A 144 4.97 -1.96 25.32
CA THR A 144 4.26 -3.20 25.10
C THR A 144 2.85 -3.09 25.69
N ARG A 145 1.90 -2.48 24.96
CA ARG A 145 0.49 -2.64 25.24
C ARG A 145 0.03 -3.90 24.54
N GLN A 146 0.43 -5.02 25.13
CA GLN A 146 -0.32 -6.26 25.04
C GLN A 146 -1.73 -5.97 25.57
N LYS A 147 -2.62 -5.57 24.67
CA LYS A 147 -4.03 -5.90 24.80
C LYS A 147 -4.36 -6.74 23.59
N ALA A 148 -4.11 -8.04 23.73
CA ALA A 148 -4.66 -9.02 22.82
C ALA A 148 -6.16 -8.68 22.63
N PRO A 149 -6.66 -8.58 21.39
CA PRO A 149 -8.09 -8.58 21.17
C PRO A 149 -8.66 -9.83 21.86
N PRO A 150 -9.78 -9.75 22.60
CA PRO A 150 -10.42 -10.96 23.08
C PRO A 150 -10.68 -11.83 21.85
N VAL A 151 -10.19 -13.06 21.89
CA VAL A 151 -10.51 -14.10 20.92
C VAL A 151 -12.02 -14.24 20.94
N ILE A 152 -12.70 -13.59 20.00
CA ILE A 152 -14.09 -13.91 19.70
C ILE A 152 -13.99 -15.21 18.90
N GLU A 153 -14.14 -16.34 19.60
CA GLU A 153 -14.34 -17.61 18.93
C GLU A 153 -15.49 -17.45 17.91
N PRO A 154 -15.32 -17.91 16.67
CA PRO A 154 -16.41 -17.89 15.71
C PRO A 154 -17.57 -18.66 16.34
N ARG A 155 -18.70 -17.99 16.52
CA ARG A 155 -19.95 -18.63 16.94
C ARG A 155 -20.31 -19.59 15.81
N TRP A 156 -19.90 -20.84 15.92
CA TRP A 156 -20.46 -21.93 15.12
C TRP A 156 -21.96 -21.85 15.37
N TYR A 157 -22.71 -21.52 14.32
CA TYR A 157 -24.16 -21.57 14.35
C TYR A 157 -24.54 -22.92 14.97
N ALA A 158 -25.26 -22.85 16.09
CA ALA A 158 -25.71 -24.01 16.82
C ALA A 158 -26.38 -24.97 15.82
N ASN A 159 -25.87 -26.20 15.76
CA ASN A 159 -26.67 -27.31 15.26
C ASN A 159 -28.02 -27.27 15.99
N PRO A 160 -29.16 -27.34 15.28
CA PRO A 160 -30.45 -27.46 15.94
C PRO A 160 -30.44 -28.74 16.79
N PRO A 161 -31.00 -28.73 18.01
CA PRO A 161 -30.99 -29.89 18.88
C PRO A 161 -31.79 -31.05 18.25
N LEU A 162 -31.08 -32.11 17.86
CA LEU A 162 -31.65 -33.45 17.71
C LEU A 162 -31.92 -33.99 19.11
N GLY A 163 -33.17 -34.02 19.55
CA GLY A 163 -33.51 -34.64 20.81
C GLY A 163 -34.96 -34.51 21.25
N ALA A 164 -35.85 -35.33 20.68
CA ALA A 164 -37.05 -35.76 21.38
C ALA A 164 -37.23 -37.28 21.20
N HIS A 165 -36.48 -38.06 21.97
CA HIS A 165 -36.80 -39.46 22.23
C HIS A 165 -37.06 -39.63 23.72
N ARG A 166 -38.30 -40.00 24.08
CA ARG A 166 -38.63 -41.00 25.12
C ARG A 166 -40.14 -41.25 25.03
N LEU A 167 -40.58 -42.39 24.48
CA LEU A 167 -40.80 -43.63 25.23
C LEU A 167 -41.63 -43.40 26.50
N ARG A 168 -42.93 -43.69 26.44
CA ARG A 168 -43.69 -44.27 27.55
C ARG A 168 -43.93 -45.74 27.23
N SER A 169 -43.60 -46.60 28.18
CA SER A 169 -43.96 -48.01 28.20
C SER A 169 -44.95 -48.25 29.34
N THR A 170 -45.94 -49.10 29.06
CA THR A 170 -46.74 -50.02 29.92
C THR A 170 -47.48 -49.48 31.14
N ASP A 171 -48.81 -49.63 31.15
CA ASP A 171 -49.50 -50.83 31.70
C ASP A 171 -50.77 -51.09 30.87
#